data_AF-A0A534WMM9-F1
#
_entry.id   AF-A0A534WMM9-F1
#
_cell.length_a   1.000
_cell.length_b   1.000
_cell.length_c   1.000
_cell.angle_alpha   90.00
_cell.angle_beta   90.00
_cell.angle_gamma   90.00
#
_symmetry.space_group_name_H-M   'P 1'
#
loop_
_entity.id
_entity.type
_entity.pdbx_description
1 polymer ?
#
loop_
_entity_poly.entity_id
_entity_poly.type
_entity_poly.pdbx_seq_one_letter_code
_entity_poly.pdbx_strand_id
1 'polypeptide(L)'
;MPLDFDGAREEIERLEGGCDPPDVLFEKEWARGVSTIALRRLEQECASAGKSQHYALLERYDLGDARPTYAELARSFGVAVTDVTNRLFRVRRELRRIVLEVLRELTAGEDEFREEARALLGDGAV
;
A
#
# COMPACT_ATOMS: atom_id res chain seq x y z
N MET A 1 -43.31 -11.40 -12.56
CA MET A 1 -43.06 -11.30 -11.11
C MET A 1 -42.22 -10.05 -10.89
N PRO A 2 -42.74 -9.02 -10.20
CA PRO A 2 -41.94 -7.85 -9.84
C PRO A 2 -40.86 -8.26 -8.83
N LEU A 3 -39.66 -7.70 -8.94
CA LEU A 3 -38.62 -7.87 -7.92
C LEU A 3 -39.03 -7.07 -6.68
N ASP A 4 -39.08 -7.73 -5.53
CA ASP A 4 -39.32 -7.10 -4.24
C ASP A 4 -38.00 -6.52 -3.70
N PHE A 5 -37.80 -5.23 -3.94
CA PHE A 5 -36.59 -4.51 -3.53
C PHE A 5 -36.53 -4.30 -2.01
N ASP A 6 -37.66 -4.28 -1.33
CA ASP A 6 -37.72 -4.05 0.11
C ASP A 6 -37.31 -5.33 0.86
N GLY A 7 -37.82 -6.48 0.43
CA GLY A 7 -37.37 -7.78 0.94
C GLY A 7 -35.89 -8.06 0.66
N ALA A 8 -35.39 -7.68 -0.52
CA ALA A 8 -33.98 -7.80 -0.85
C ALA A 8 -33.08 -6.93 0.03
N ARG A 9 -33.52 -5.71 0.38
CA ARG A 9 -32.78 -4.79 1.26
C ARG A 9 -32.68 -5.33 2.69
N GLU A 10 -33.78 -5.82 3.24
CA GLU A 10 -33.80 -6.42 4.60
C GLU A 10 -33.00 -7.74 4.69
N GLU A 11 -32.84 -8.45 3.58
CA GLU A 11 -31.99 -9.64 3.51
C GLU A 11 -30.50 -9.27 3.44
N ILE A 12 -30.14 -8.23 2.67
CA ILE A 12 -28.78 -7.68 2.62
C ILE A 12 -28.35 -7.13 3.98
N GLU A 13 -29.17 -6.30 4.63
CA GLU A 13 -28.86 -5.72 5.95
C GLU A 13 -28.66 -6.80 7.03
N ARG A 14 -29.40 -7.92 6.95
CA ARG A 14 -29.20 -9.07 7.86
C ARG A 14 -27.90 -9.82 7.61
N LEU A 15 -27.46 -9.91 6.36
CA LEU A 15 -26.20 -10.57 5.98
C LEU A 15 -24.97 -9.68 6.29
N GLU A 16 -25.14 -8.36 6.26
CA GLU A 16 -24.08 -7.37 6.50
C GLU A 16 -23.66 -7.22 7.97
N GLY A 17 -24.35 -7.86 8.93
CA GLY A 17 -24.08 -7.76 10.37
C GLY A 17 -22.68 -8.23 10.86
N GLY A 18 -21.79 -8.62 9.95
CA GLY A 18 -20.37 -8.92 10.23
C GLY A 18 -19.41 -8.53 9.10
N CYS A 19 -19.87 -7.83 8.06
CA CYS A 19 -19.06 -7.41 6.91
C CYS A 19 -18.95 -5.87 6.87
N ASP A 20 -17.81 -5.34 6.42
CA ASP A 20 -17.72 -3.91 6.13
C ASP A 20 -18.74 -3.52 5.04
N PRO A 21 -19.31 -2.29 5.08
CA PRO A 21 -20.17 -1.79 4.01
C PRO A 21 -19.49 -1.89 2.63
N PRO A 22 -20.26 -2.07 1.54
CA PRO A 22 -19.70 -2.23 0.19
C PRO A 22 -18.69 -1.15 -0.21
N ASP A 23 -18.96 0.11 0.14
CA ASP A 23 -18.06 1.23 -0.14
C ASP A 23 -16.73 1.07 0.60
N VAL A 24 -16.76 0.68 1.88
CA VAL A 24 -15.54 0.45 2.68
C VAL A 24 -14.73 -0.72 2.14
N LEU A 25 -15.39 -1.79 1.69
CA LEU A 25 -14.71 -2.93 1.05
C LEU A 25 -14.06 -2.51 -0.27
N PHE A 26 -14.78 -1.72 -1.08
CA PHE A 26 -14.26 -1.15 -2.32
C PHE A 26 -13.01 -0.31 -2.05
N GLU A 27 -13.05 0.62 -1.09
CA GLU A 27 -11.91 1.45 -0.71
C GLU A 27 -10.69 0.60 -0.28
N LYS A 28 -10.92 -0.45 0.52
CA LYS A 28 -9.85 -1.37 0.96
C LYS A 28 -9.20 -2.10 -0.21
N GLU A 29 -10.00 -2.64 -1.13
CA GLU A 29 -9.49 -3.36 -2.29
C GLU A 29 -8.84 -2.44 -3.33
N TRP A 30 -9.38 -1.22 -3.48
CA TRP A 30 -8.75 -0.18 -4.28
C TRP A 30 -7.37 0.20 -3.71
N ALA A 31 -7.27 0.47 -2.41
CA ALA A 31 -6.00 0.77 -1.73
C ALA A 31 -4.98 -0.39 -1.84
N ARG A 32 -5.46 -1.65 -1.75
CA ARG A 32 -4.65 -2.84 -2.00
C ARG A 32 -4.14 -2.89 -3.44
N GLY A 33 -4.99 -2.56 -4.40
CA GLY A 33 -4.66 -2.46 -5.82
C GLY A 33 -3.55 -1.44 -6.07
N VAL A 34 -3.73 -0.21 -5.58
CA VAL A 34 -2.73 0.88 -5.67
C VAL A 34 -1.40 0.43 -5.08
N SER A 35 -1.42 -0.14 -3.87
CA SER A 35 -0.22 -0.63 -3.19
C SER A 35 0.49 -1.73 -3.99
N THR A 36 -0.27 -2.66 -4.57
CA THR A 36 0.27 -3.76 -5.40
C THR A 36 0.98 -3.22 -6.64
N ILE A 37 0.39 -2.24 -7.32
CA ILE A 37 1.01 -1.60 -8.49
C ILE A 37 2.30 -0.88 -8.07
N ALA A 38 2.25 -0.11 -6.98
CA ALA A 38 3.39 0.66 -6.51
C ALA A 38 4.56 -0.24 -6.07
N LEU A 39 4.29 -1.33 -5.34
CA LEU A 39 5.30 -2.29 -4.92
C LEU A 39 5.98 -2.98 -6.11
N ARG A 40 5.20 -3.39 -7.12
CA ARG A 40 5.77 -3.98 -8.35
C ARG A 40 6.65 -3.01 -9.12
N ARG A 41 6.24 -1.74 -9.25
CA ARG A 41 7.07 -0.70 -9.89
C ARG A 41 8.36 -0.47 -9.10
N LEU A 42 8.27 -0.39 -7.77
CA LEU A 42 9.43 -0.21 -6.91
C LEU A 42 10.43 -1.36 -7.02
N GLU A 43 9.95 -2.61 -7.06
CA GLU A 43 10.80 -3.79 -7.26
C GLU A 43 11.59 -3.68 -8.57
N GLN A 44 10.91 -3.35 -9.67
CA GLN A 44 11.51 -3.19 -11.00
C GLN A 44 12.52 -2.04 -11.06
N GLU A 45 12.18 -0.88 -10.48
CA GLU A 45 13.10 0.26 -10.38
C GLU A 45 14.33 -0.06 -9.54
N CYS A 46 14.16 -0.75 -8.40
CA CYS A 46 15.28 -1.19 -7.58
C CYS A 46 16.16 -2.19 -8.34
N ALA A 47 15.57 -3.15 -9.05
CA ALA A 47 16.31 -4.14 -9.83
C ALA A 47 17.14 -3.49 -10.95
N SER A 48 16.51 -2.65 -11.76
CA SER A 48 17.18 -1.92 -12.86
C SER A 48 18.28 -0.97 -12.39
N ALA A 49 18.15 -0.39 -11.19
CA ALA A 49 19.16 0.47 -10.60
C ALA A 49 20.28 -0.29 -9.83
N GLY A 50 20.29 -1.63 -9.83
CA GLY A 50 21.25 -2.43 -9.06
C GLY A 50 21.05 -2.36 -7.55
N LYS A 51 19.86 -2.00 -7.09
CA LYS A 51 19.47 -1.76 -5.69
C LYS A 51 18.49 -2.81 -5.17
N SER A 52 18.46 -4.02 -5.71
CA SER A 52 17.53 -5.08 -5.29
C SER A 52 17.55 -5.36 -3.78
N GLN A 53 18.71 -5.22 -3.12
CA GLN A 53 18.80 -5.36 -1.65
C GLN A 53 17.99 -4.31 -0.88
N HIS A 54 17.70 -3.14 -1.45
CA HIS A 54 16.86 -2.12 -0.81
C HIS A 54 15.40 -2.57 -0.78
N TYR A 55 14.90 -3.11 -1.90
CA TYR A 55 13.56 -3.68 -1.96
C TYR A 55 13.43 -4.90 -1.04
N ALA A 56 14.40 -5.82 -1.07
CA ALA A 56 14.38 -6.99 -0.19
C ALA A 56 14.39 -6.61 1.32
N LEU A 57 15.05 -5.51 1.70
CA LEU A 57 14.98 -4.99 3.07
C LEU A 57 13.58 -4.47 3.42
N LEU A 58 12.95 -3.71 2.52
CA LEU A 58 11.57 -3.24 2.68
C LEU A 58 10.62 -4.44 2.82
N GLU A 59 10.69 -5.41 1.90
CA GLU A 59 9.85 -6.59 1.91
C GLU A 59 9.98 -7.36 3.24
N ARG A 60 11.22 -7.59 3.69
CA ARG A 60 11.45 -8.35 4.93
C ARG A 60 10.98 -7.62 6.19
N TYR A 61 11.06 -6.29 6.23
CA TYR A 61 10.81 -5.52 7.45
C TYR A 61 9.43 -4.88 7.52
N ASP A 62 8.92 -4.38 6.40
CA ASP A 62 7.65 -3.65 6.32
C ASP A 62 6.50 -4.52 5.78
N LEU A 63 6.78 -5.56 4.98
CA LEU A 63 5.75 -6.44 4.37
C LEU A 63 5.70 -7.85 4.97
N GLY A 64 6.71 -8.25 5.74
CA GLY A 64 6.75 -9.57 6.37
C GLY A 64 5.85 -9.69 7.60
N ASP A 65 5.42 -10.91 7.91
CA ASP A 65 4.57 -11.21 9.08
C ASP A 65 5.25 -10.91 10.42
N ALA A 66 6.57 -11.04 10.46
CA ALA A 66 7.39 -10.74 11.62
C ALA A 66 8.33 -9.59 11.28
N ARG A 67 8.57 -8.71 12.26
CA ARG A 67 9.42 -7.54 12.12
C ARG A 67 10.77 -7.77 12.82
N PRO A 68 11.84 -8.16 12.10
CA PRO A 68 13.14 -8.42 12.72
C PRO A 68 13.75 -7.12 13.24
N THR A 69 14.68 -7.23 14.19
CA THR A 69 15.48 -6.09 14.61
C THR A 69 16.41 -5.62 13.49
N TYR A 70 16.84 -4.36 13.53
CA TYR A 70 17.83 -3.86 12.56
C TYR A 70 19.17 -4.61 12.64
N ALA A 71 19.55 -5.13 13.81
CA ALA A 71 20.73 -5.97 13.96
C ALA A 71 20.60 -7.32 13.24
N GLU A 72 19.43 -7.93 13.27
CA GLU A 72 19.16 -9.17 12.53
C GLU A 72 19.17 -8.94 11.02
N LEU A 73 18.55 -7.86 10.55
CA LEU A 73 18.61 -7.47 9.14
C LEU A 73 20.03 -7.16 8.69
N ALA A 74 20.80 -6.41 9.48
CA ALA A 74 22.19 -6.10 9.16
C ALA A 74 23.01 -7.38 8.94
N ARG A 75 22.84 -8.37 9.84
CA ARG A 75 23.48 -9.68 9.71
C ARG A 75 23.00 -10.46 8.48
N SER A 76 21.69 -10.51 8.22
CA SER A 76 21.16 -11.30 7.09
C SER A 76 21.52 -10.71 5.72
N PHE A 77 21.66 -9.39 5.63
CA PHE A 77 22.00 -8.69 4.39
C PHE A 77 23.50 -8.39 4.24
N GLY A 78 24.33 -8.68 5.27
CA GLY A 78 25.77 -8.45 5.23
C GLY A 78 26.17 -6.97 5.21
N VAL A 79 25.45 -6.12 5.95
CA VAL A 79 25.62 -4.65 5.96
C VAL A 79 25.72 -4.11 7.38
N ALA A 80 26.13 -2.85 7.53
CA ALA A 80 26.07 -2.17 8.82
C ALA A 80 24.62 -1.89 9.25
N VAL A 81 24.36 -1.85 10.56
CA VAL A 81 23.03 -1.49 11.11
C VAL A 81 22.61 -0.08 10.65
N THR A 82 23.56 0.85 10.56
CA THR A 82 23.31 2.19 10.02
C THR A 82 22.83 2.17 8.58
N ASP A 83 23.34 1.24 7.76
CA ASP A 83 22.93 1.10 6.37
C ASP A 83 21.52 0.54 6.26
N VAL A 84 21.08 -0.33 7.17
CA VAL A 84 19.70 -0.81 7.22
C VAL A 84 18.74 0.37 7.34
N THR A 85 18.96 1.25 8.33
CA THR A 85 18.11 2.44 8.54
C THR A 85 18.13 3.36 7.32
N ASN A 86 19.31 3.64 6.77
CA ASN A 86 19.44 4.52 5.60
C ASN A 86 18.76 3.94 4.36
N ARG A 87 18.91 2.65 4.10
CA ARG A 87 18.29 1.95 2.97
C ARG A 87 16.77 1.89 3.13
N LEU A 88 16.26 1.56 4.32
CA LEU A 88 14.82 1.56 4.61
C LEU A 88 14.21 2.96 4.46
N PHE A 89 14.88 3.99 4.95
CA PHE A 89 14.44 5.37 4.76
C PHE A 89 14.35 5.72 3.26
N ARG A 90 15.40 5.40 2.49
CA ARG A 90 15.45 5.68 1.06
C ARG A 90 14.36 4.93 0.30
N VAL A 91 14.23 3.63 0.50
CA VAL A 91 13.27 2.80 -0.26
C VAL A 91 11.82 3.15 0.07
N ARG A 92 11.49 3.50 1.33
CA ARG A 92 10.15 4.01 1.69
C ARG A 92 9.83 5.35 1.04
N ARG A 93 10.83 6.23 0.92
CA ARG A 93 10.66 7.50 0.20
C ARG A 93 10.39 7.27 -1.29
N GLU A 94 11.09 6.32 -1.92
CA GLU A 94 10.80 5.95 -3.31
C GLU A 94 9.43 5.29 -3.45
N LEU A 95 9.03 4.40 -2.53
CA LEU A 95 7.69 3.83 -2.53
C LEU A 95 6.62 4.93 -2.47
N ARG A 96 6.78 5.91 -1.57
CA ARG A 96 5.85 7.04 -1.45
C ARG A 96 5.75 7.82 -2.75
N ARG A 97 6.88 8.11 -3.42
CA ARG A 97 6.89 8.80 -4.72
C ARG A 97 6.07 8.00 -5.75
N ILE A 98 6.31 6.70 -5.85
CA ILE A 98 5.62 5.82 -6.80
C ILE A 98 4.13 5.73 -6.48
N VAL A 99 3.73 5.64 -5.20
CA VAL A 99 2.31 5.65 -4.81
C VAL A 99 1.64 6.93 -5.29
N LEU A 100 2.27 8.09 -5.09
CA LEU A 100 1.72 9.37 -5.56
C LEU A 100 1.63 9.43 -7.09
N GLU A 101 2.57 8.83 -7.82
CA GLU A 101 2.50 8.72 -9.28
C GLU A 101 1.33 7.84 -9.72
N VAL A 102 1.15 6.67 -9.09
CA VAL A 102 0.02 5.77 -9.37
C VAL A 102 -1.31 6.46 -9.09
N LEU A 103 -1.42 7.18 -7.97
CA LEU A 103 -2.63 7.94 -7.64
C LEU A 103 -2.95 8.97 -8.72
N ARG A 104 -1.95 9.76 -9.15
CA ARG A 104 -2.16 10.73 -10.25
C ARG A 104 -2.62 10.10 -11.55
N GLU A 105 -2.20 8.87 -11.86
CA GLU A 105 -2.62 8.15 -13.05
C GLU A 105 -4.07 7.64 -12.96
N LEU A 106 -4.58 7.42 -11.74
CA LEU A 106 -5.89 6.83 -11.49
C LEU A 106 -6.97 7.88 -11.19
N THR A 107 -6.61 9.08 -10.74
CA THR A 107 -7.55 10.17 -10.45
C THR A 107 -7.76 11.10 -11.64
N ALA A 108 -8.98 11.60 -11.81
CA ALA A 108 -9.38 12.48 -12.89
C ALA A 108 -8.98 13.96 -12.67
N GLY A 109 -8.57 14.34 -11.45
CA GLY A 109 -8.21 15.72 -11.14
C GLY A 109 -7.37 15.90 -9.87
N GLU A 110 -6.86 17.11 -9.67
CA GLU A 110 -5.96 17.47 -8.56
C GLU A 110 -6.65 17.40 -7.19
N ASP A 111 -7.95 17.70 -7.11
CA ASP A 111 -8.68 17.64 -5.84
C ASP A 111 -8.92 16.19 -5.40
N GLU A 112 -9.40 15.34 -6.32
CA GLU A 112 -9.54 13.90 -6.12
C GLU A 112 -8.18 13.26 -5.76
N PHE A 113 -7.11 13.60 -6.49
CA PHE A 113 -5.76 13.17 -6.16
C PHE A 113 -5.36 13.47 -4.70
N ARG A 114 -5.65 14.68 -4.20
CA ARG A 114 -5.28 15.07 -2.83
C ARG A 114 -6.11 14.37 -1.78
N GLU A 115 -7.39 14.15 -2.05
CA GLU A 115 -8.28 13.39 -1.17
C GLU A 115 -7.79 11.96 -1.04
N GLU A 116 -7.56 11.29 -2.17
CA GLU A 116 -7.06 9.92 -2.21
C GLU A 116 -5.67 9.77 -1.61
N ALA A 117 -4.76 10.71 -1.87
CA ALA A 117 -3.43 10.69 -1.30
C ALA A 117 -3.46 10.84 0.23
N ARG A 118 -4.33 11.70 0.79
CA ARG A 118 -4.50 11.79 2.25
C ARG A 118 -5.12 10.52 2.82
N ALA A 119 -6.12 9.95 2.15
CA ALA A 119 -6.76 8.71 2.59
C ALA A 119 -5.74 7.55 2.66
N LEU A 120 -4.87 7.42 1.66
CA LEU A 120 -3.92 6.31 1.55
C LEU A 120 -2.61 6.53 2.34
N LEU A 121 -2.09 7.76 2.40
CA LEU A 121 -0.75 8.06 2.94
C LEU A 121 -0.75 8.97 4.20
N GLY A 122 -1.92 9.45 4.64
CA GLY A 122 -2.11 10.37 5.77
C GLY A 122 -1.91 11.86 5.44
N ASP A 123 -2.15 12.74 6.42
CA ASP A 123 -2.26 14.20 6.22
C ASP A 123 -0.99 14.92 5.70
N GLY A 124 0.17 14.26 5.69
CA GLY A 124 1.41 14.80 5.11
C GLY A 124 1.71 14.30 3.69
N ALA A 125 0.76 13.62 3.03
CA ALA A 125 0.87 12.98 1.72
C ALA A 125 1.31 13.93 0.59
N VAL A 126 0.77 15.14 0.60
CA VAL A 126 0.78 16.10 -0.51
C VAL A 126 1.11 17.49 -0.01
#